data_AF-K2ARF0-F1
#
_entry.id   AF-K2ARF0-F1
#
_cell.length_a   1.000
_cell.length_b   1.000
_cell.length_c   1.000
_cell.angle_alpha   90.00
_cell.angle_beta   90.00
_cell.angle_gamma   90.00
#
_symmetry.space_group_name_H-M   'P 1'
#
loop_
_entity.id
_entity.type
_entity.pdbx_description
1 polymer ?
#
loop_
_entity_poly.entity_id
_entity_poly.type
_entity_poly.pdbx_seq_one_letter_code
_entity_poly.pdbx_strand_id
1 'polypeptide(L)'
;MSISAKLALIKPQIKEVKKNNLTIILKHTKKNERMILKIFLLKRLHQLFHELFQDEIQHCQNNNSMECYEMDSKMIRFLIQGIIETDQYTLEGIAYHTNIPFDVIYEAACGINNQLSITPWSKIAELYIQVRPKIAGLLTEKLLEIINKDKASLIKLLNEK
;
A
#
# COMPACT_ATOMS: atom_id res chain seq x y z
N MET A 1 -32.70 50.08 17.07
CA MET A 1 -32.65 48.77 16.36
C MET A 1 -33.23 47.69 17.25
N SER A 2 -34.31 47.04 16.83
CA SER A 2 -34.95 45.95 17.57
C SER A 2 -34.01 44.73 17.70
N ILE A 3 -34.11 44.00 18.82
CA ILE A 3 -33.39 42.74 19.08
C ILE A 3 -33.60 41.73 17.93
N SER A 4 -34.79 41.74 17.31
CA SER A 4 -35.11 40.90 16.14
C SER A 4 -34.25 41.22 14.91
N ALA A 5 -33.84 42.48 14.71
CA ALA A 5 -32.99 42.88 13.58
C ALA A 5 -31.54 42.43 13.77
N LYS A 6 -31.03 42.43 15.00
CA LYS A 6 -29.68 41.89 15.31
C LYS A 6 -29.64 40.37 15.16
N LEU A 7 -30.68 39.66 15.60
CA LEU A 7 -30.80 38.19 15.41
C LEU A 7 -30.89 37.77 13.94
N ALA A 8 -31.52 38.59 13.08
CA ALA A 8 -31.60 38.35 11.65
C ALA A 8 -30.24 38.47 10.94
N LEU A 9 -29.34 39.34 11.43
CA LEU A 9 -27.98 39.51 10.87
C LEU A 9 -27.00 38.42 11.30
N ILE A 10 -27.19 37.82 12.47
CA ILE A 10 -26.25 36.85 13.07
C ILE A 10 -26.54 35.41 12.60
N LYS A 11 -27.81 35.06 12.35
CA LYS A 11 -28.21 33.71 11.88
C LYS A 11 -27.50 33.25 10.59
N PRO A 12 -27.32 34.08 9.54
CA PRO A 12 -26.61 33.69 8.32
C PRO A 12 -25.13 33.37 8.60
N GLN A 13 -24.45 34.20 9.38
CA GLN A 13 -23.03 34.03 9.71
C GLN A 13 -22.78 32.73 10.51
N ILE A 14 -23.66 32.41 11.47
CA ILE A 14 -23.58 31.14 12.22
C ILE A 14 -23.81 29.92 11.30
N LYS A 15 -24.71 30.04 10.32
CA LYS A 15 -25.01 28.97 9.36
C LYS A 15 -23.84 28.73 8.40
N GLU A 16 -23.15 29.79 7.99
CA GLU A 16 -21.98 29.75 7.12
C GLU A 16 -20.74 29.16 7.83
N VAL A 17 -20.48 29.58 9.08
CA VAL A 17 -19.40 29.00 9.91
C VAL A 17 -19.62 27.51 10.16
N LYS A 18 -20.85 27.09 10.46
CA LYS A 18 -21.19 25.66 10.62
C LYS A 18 -20.98 24.87 9.32
N LYS A 19 -21.37 25.43 8.16
CA LYS A 19 -21.20 24.80 6.85
C LYS A 19 -19.72 24.64 6.48
N ASN A 20 -18.89 25.64 6.75
CA ASN A 20 -17.45 25.59 6.49
C ASN A 20 -16.76 24.55 7.37
N ASN A 21 -17.10 24.48 8.66
CA ASN A 21 -16.56 23.47 9.57
C ASN A 21 -16.97 22.05 9.16
N LEU A 22 -18.23 21.83 8.78
CA LEU A 22 -18.70 20.54 8.24
C LEU A 22 -17.95 20.14 6.97
N THR A 23 -17.66 21.09 6.08
CA THR A 23 -16.94 20.81 4.83
C THR A 23 -15.47 20.46 5.08
N ILE A 24 -14.82 21.11 6.06
CA ILE A 24 -13.45 20.79 6.48
C ILE A 24 -13.40 19.40 7.14
N ILE A 25 -14.34 19.10 8.03
CA ILE A 25 -14.47 17.79 8.68
C ILE A 25 -14.70 16.69 7.62
N LEU A 26 -15.64 16.89 6.68
CA LEU A 26 -15.94 15.95 5.60
C LEU A 26 -14.75 15.75 4.62
N LYS A 27 -13.93 16.79 4.41
CA LYS A 27 -12.70 16.65 3.62
C LYS A 27 -11.63 15.85 4.37
N HIS A 28 -11.51 16.07 5.68
CA HIS A 28 -10.58 15.33 6.53
C HIS A 28 -10.98 13.87 6.69
N THR A 29 -12.26 13.55 6.85
CA THR A 29 -12.74 12.16 6.92
C THR A 29 -12.44 11.43 5.61
N LYS A 30 -12.74 12.04 4.45
CA LYS A 30 -12.42 11.44 3.13
C LYS A 30 -10.91 11.23 2.93
N LYS A 31 -10.06 12.12 3.44
CA LYS A 31 -8.60 11.95 3.37
C LYS A 31 -8.14 10.76 4.22
N ASN A 32 -8.67 10.64 5.43
CA ASN A 32 -8.33 9.56 6.35
C ASN A 32 -8.85 8.21 5.86
N GLU A 33 -10.09 8.14 5.36
CA GLU A 33 -10.67 6.95 4.73
C GLU A 33 -9.81 6.46 3.56
N ARG A 34 -9.36 7.36 2.69
CA ARG A 34 -8.44 7.02 1.58
C ARG A 34 -7.10 6.49 2.09
N MET A 35 -6.58 7.06 3.17
CA MET A 35 -5.32 6.61 3.76
C MET A 35 -5.47 5.21 4.37
N ILE A 36 -6.54 4.97 5.13
CA ILE A 36 -6.88 3.66 5.70
C ILE A 36 -7.03 2.62 4.58
N LEU A 37 -7.77 2.94 3.53
CA LEU A 37 -7.94 2.06 2.38
C LEU A 37 -6.61 1.74 1.71
N LYS A 38 -5.74 2.73 1.51
CA LYS A 38 -4.39 2.52 0.96
C LYS A 38 -3.56 1.57 1.82
N ILE A 39 -3.55 1.77 3.14
CA ILE A 39 -2.81 0.91 4.07
C ILE A 39 -3.37 -0.51 4.03
N PHE A 40 -4.69 -0.66 4.03
CA PHE A 40 -5.35 -1.96 3.94
C PHE A 40 -4.99 -2.70 2.66
N LEU A 41 -5.10 -2.03 1.51
CA LEU A 41 -4.77 -2.61 0.21
C LEU A 41 -3.28 -2.98 0.13
N LEU A 42 -2.40 -2.12 0.64
CA LEU A 42 -0.96 -2.37 0.65
C LEU A 42 -0.59 -3.57 1.53
N LYS A 43 -1.16 -3.65 2.74
CA LYS A 43 -1.00 -4.81 3.63
C LYS A 43 -1.50 -6.08 2.95
N ARG A 44 -2.63 -6.02 2.24
CA ARG A 44 -3.17 -7.20 1.56
C ARG A 44 -2.32 -7.60 0.35
N LEU A 45 -1.87 -6.63 -0.44
CA LEU A 45 -0.97 -6.89 -1.56
C LEU A 45 0.31 -7.57 -1.07
N HIS A 46 0.88 -7.09 0.04
CA HIS A 46 2.02 -7.70 0.69
C HIS A 46 1.77 -9.16 1.08
N GLN A 47 0.61 -9.47 1.67
CA GLN A 47 0.23 -10.85 1.97
C GLN A 47 0.07 -11.71 0.72
N LEU A 48 -0.49 -11.17 -0.35
CA LEU A 48 -0.64 -11.91 -1.60
C LEU A 48 0.71 -12.24 -2.24
N PHE A 49 1.70 -11.35 -2.14
CA PHE A 49 3.06 -11.69 -2.56
C PHE A 49 3.67 -12.77 -1.67
N HIS A 50 3.44 -12.73 -0.36
CA HIS A 50 3.86 -13.80 0.53
C HIS A 50 3.22 -15.15 0.16
N GLU A 51 1.93 -15.17 -0.18
CA GLU A 51 1.23 -16.36 -0.69
C GLU A 51 1.83 -16.81 -2.03
N LEU A 52 2.15 -15.87 -2.92
CA LEU A 52 2.70 -16.15 -4.26
C LEU A 52 4.08 -16.80 -4.19
N PHE A 53 4.95 -16.34 -3.29
CA PHE A 53 6.32 -16.82 -3.15
C PHE A 53 6.51 -17.85 -2.02
N GLN A 54 5.41 -18.35 -1.45
CA GLN A 54 5.47 -19.21 -0.28
C GLN A 54 6.28 -20.48 -0.57
N ASP A 55 6.08 -21.08 -1.74
CA ASP A 55 6.74 -22.33 -2.13
C ASP A 55 8.25 -22.11 -2.35
N GLU A 56 8.63 -21.00 -3.01
CA GLU A 56 10.01 -20.60 -3.24
C GLU A 56 10.73 -20.24 -1.93
N ILE A 57 10.03 -19.59 -0.99
CA ILE A 57 10.54 -19.28 0.34
C ILE A 57 10.76 -20.57 1.14
N GLN A 58 9.81 -21.52 1.11
CA GLN A 58 9.92 -22.80 1.82
C GLN A 58 11.05 -23.68 1.27
N HIS A 59 11.24 -23.72 -0.05
CA HIS A 59 12.32 -24.50 -0.67
C HIS A 59 13.72 -23.96 -0.32
N CYS A 60 13.83 -22.69 0.03
CA CYS A 60 15.07 -22.08 0.51
C CYS A 60 15.35 -22.35 2.01
N GLN A 61 14.39 -22.89 2.77
CA GLN A 61 14.50 -23.12 4.22
C GLN A 61 14.98 -24.55 4.53
N ASN A 62 16.27 -24.82 4.29
CA ASN A 62 16.91 -26.05 4.79
C ASN A 62 17.54 -25.90 6.18
N ASN A 63 17.49 -24.72 6.80
CA ASN A 63 18.00 -24.50 8.16
C ASN A 63 16.91 -23.91 9.05
N ASN A 64 16.59 -24.68 10.09
CA ASN A 64 15.67 -24.31 11.16
C ASN A 64 16.17 -23.05 11.90
N SER A 65 15.36 -22.00 11.83
CA SER A 65 15.13 -20.92 12.83
C SER A 65 15.13 -19.54 12.18
N MET A 66 14.32 -18.66 12.79
CA MET A 66 14.23 -17.20 12.61
C MET A 66 13.11 -16.64 11.70
N GLU A 67 12.05 -16.22 12.40
CA GLU A 67 11.26 -14.98 12.29
C GLU A 67 10.72 -14.47 10.93
N CYS A 68 9.47 -13.99 10.98
CA CYS A 68 8.72 -13.28 9.92
C CYS A 68 9.56 -12.22 9.14
N TYR A 69 10.55 -11.60 9.80
CA TYR A 69 11.46 -10.62 9.19
C TYR A 69 12.39 -11.21 8.13
N GLU A 70 12.72 -12.51 8.20
CA GLU A 70 13.45 -13.21 7.15
C GLU A 70 12.58 -13.57 5.93
N MET A 71 11.26 -13.42 6.02
CA MET A 71 10.39 -13.71 4.87
C MET A 71 10.26 -12.47 3.98
N ASP A 72 10.13 -11.28 4.56
CA ASP A 72 10.08 -10.02 3.81
C ASP A 72 11.38 -9.75 3.06
N SER A 73 12.51 -10.14 3.67
CA SER A 73 13.85 -10.08 3.07
C SER A 73 13.99 -10.94 1.82
N LYS A 74 13.43 -12.15 1.85
CA LYS A 74 13.46 -13.09 0.73
C LYS A 74 12.48 -12.65 -0.35
N MET A 75 11.33 -12.13 0.05
CA MET A 75 10.31 -11.63 -0.87
C MET A 75 10.83 -10.49 -1.74
N ILE A 76 11.52 -9.49 -1.17
CA ILE A 76 12.05 -8.38 -1.98
C ILE A 76 13.08 -8.87 -3.00
N ARG A 77 13.92 -9.83 -2.62
CA ARG A 77 14.86 -10.47 -3.53
C ARG A 77 14.14 -11.18 -4.67
N PHE A 78 13.07 -11.91 -4.39
CA PHE A 78 12.27 -12.58 -5.43
C PHE A 78 11.59 -11.58 -6.37
N LEU A 79 11.12 -10.44 -5.86
CA LEU A 79 10.59 -9.37 -6.71
C LEU A 79 11.66 -8.82 -7.65
N ILE A 80 12.85 -8.48 -7.13
CA ILE A 80 13.96 -7.96 -7.94
C ILE A 80 14.39 -9.00 -8.98
N GLN A 81 14.60 -10.25 -8.56
CA GLN A 81 14.97 -11.35 -9.44
C GLN A 81 13.93 -11.55 -10.54
N GLY A 82 12.65 -11.58 -10.17
CA GLY A 82 11.56 -11.75 -11.13
C GLY A 82 11.38 -10.56 -12.08
N ILE A 83 11.85 -9.35 -11.74
CA ILE A 83 11.96 -8.24 -12.69
C ILE A 83 13.11 -8.51 -13.68
N ILE A 84 14.30 -8.86 -13.18
CA ILE A 84 15.50 -9.09 -14.02
C ILE A 84 15.26 -10.20 -15.04
N GLU A 85 14.61 -11.29 -14.63
CA GLU A 85 14.25 -12.42 -15.51
C GLU A 85 13.32 -12.08 -16.67
N THR A 86 12.74 -10.87 -16.69
CA THR A 86 12.00 -10.39 -17.88
C THR A 86 12.88 -9.79 -18.96
N ASP A 87 14.18 -9.62 -18.67
CA ASP A 87 15.17 -8.92 -19.48
C ASP A 87 14.80 -7.45 -19.82
N GLN A 88 13.77 -6.89 -19.18
CA GLN A 88 13.34 -5.50 -19.40
C GLN A 88 14.16 -4.49 -18.59
N TYR A 89 14.76 -4.93 -17.48
CA TYR A 89 15.53 -4.07 -16.58
C TYR A 89 16.76 -4.81 -16.03
N THR A 90 17.88 -4.08 -15.92
CA THR A 90 19.02 -4.48 -15.07
C THR A 90 18.83 -3.93 -13.65
N LEU A 91 19.72 -4.27 -12.71
CA LEU A 91 19.71 -3.67 -11.37
C LEU A 91 19.83 -2.14 -11.41
N GLU A 92 20.68 -1.61 -12.28
CA GLU A 92 20.81 -0.16 -12.54
C GLU A 92 19.53 0.41 -13.15
N GLY A 93 18.91 -0.32 -14.07
CA GLY A 93 17.62 0.06 -14.66
C GLY A 93 16.51 0.15 -13.61
N ILE A 94 16.45 -0.80 -12.68
CA ILE A 94 15.52 -0.78 -11.54
C ILE A 94 15.80 0.44 -10.65
N ALA A 95 17.06 0.67 -10.27
CA ALA A 95 17.45 1.81 -9.43
C ALA A 95 17.06 3.15 -10.07
N TYR A 96 17.38 3.31 -11.36
CA TYR A 96 17.02 4.49 -12.14
C TYR A 96 15.50 4.71 -12.20
N HIS A 97 14.74 3.68 -12.56
CA HIS A 97 13.30 3.80 -12.77
C HIS A 97 12.53 4.03 -11.47
N THR A 98 12.93 3.35 -10.39
CA THR A 98 12.29 3.49 -9.07
C THR A 98 12.78 4.71 -8.30
N ASN A 99 13.85 5.37 -8.75
CA ASN A 99 14.54 6.42 -7.98
C ASN A 99 14.90 5.93 -6.57
N ILE A 100 15.49 4.73 -6.51
CA ILE A 100 16.08 4.12 -5.31
C ILE A 100 17.59 4.03 -5.58
N PRO A 101 18.46 4.40 -4.63
CA PRO A 101 19.90 4.31 -4.83
C PRO A 101 20.31 2.89 -5.26
N PHE A 102 21.24 2.81 -6.21
CA PHE A 102 21.71 1.53 -6.73
C PHE A 102 22.20 0.59 -5.62
N ASP A 103 22.98 1.11 -4.67
CA ASP A 103 23.52 0.32 -3.56
C ASP A 103 22.39 -0.35 -2.75
N VAL A 104 21.28 0.34 -2.53
CA VAL A 104 20.11 -0.21 -1.82
C VAL A 104 19.46 -1.33 -2.63
N ILE A 105 19.32 -1.17 -3.95
CA ILE A 105 18.79 -2.22 -4.84
C ILE A 105 19.73 -3.42 -4.89
N TYR A 106 21.04 -3.17 -5.00
CA TYR A 106 22.07 -4.19 -5.02
C TYR A 106 22.09 -5.01 -3.72
N GLU A 107 22.12 -4.33 -2.57
CA GLU A 107 22.07 -4.98 -1.26
C GLU A 107 20.78 -5.80 -1.07
N ALA A 108 19.63 -5.29 -1.52
CA ALA A 108 18.36 -6.02 -1.45
C ALA A 108 18.35 -7.25 -2.37
N ALA A 109 18.93 -7.14 -3.57
CA ALA A 109 19.08 -8.26 -4.51
C ALA A 109 20.01 -9.35 -3.96
N CYS A 110 21.08 -8.95 -3.26
CA CYS A 110 21.98 -9.88 -2.59
C CYS A 110 21.41 -10.45 -1.27
N GLY A 111 20.32 -9.90 -0.75
CA GLY A 111 19.76 -10.26 0.56
C GLY A 111 20.61 -9.80 1.75
N ILE A 112 21.39 -8.72 1.57
CA ILE A 112 22.27 -8.11 2.58
C ILE A 112 21.54 -6.99 3.34
N ASN A 113 20.72 -6.20 2.65
CA ASN A 113 19.86 -5.17 3.26
C ASN A 113 18.41 -5.44 2.91
N ASN A 114 17.71 -5.97 3.90
CA ASN A 114 16.50 -6.72 3.63
C ASN A 114 15.26 -6.07 4.25
N GLN A 115 15.45 -4.96 4.94
CA GLN A 115 14.39 -4.20 5.59
C GLN A 115 14.18 -2.90 4.82
N LEU A 116 13.59 -3.03 3.63
CA LEU A 116 13.13 -1.86 2.91
C LEU A 116 11.95 -1.25 3.65
N SER A 117 12.00 0.08 3.83
CA SER A 117 10.81 0.81 4.26
C SER A 117 9.68 0.68 3.23
N ILE A 118 8.47 1.03 3.65
CA ILE A 118 7.26 0.82 2.85
C ILE A 118 7.31 1.46 1.45
N THR A 119 7.98 2.61 1.33
CA THR A 119 8.09 3.35 0.08
C THR A 119 8.93 2.63 -0.97
N PRO A 120 10.22 2.31 -0.73
CA PRO A 120 11.03 1.55 -1.69
C PRO A 120 10.44 0.15 -1.96
N TRP A 121 9.87 -0.51 -0.95
CA TRP A 121 9.15 -1.77 -1.15
C TRP A 121 8.01 -1.62 -2.17
N SER A 122 7.14 -0.62 -2.00
CA SER A 122 5.99 -0.41 -2.88
C SER A 122 6.38 -0.12 -4.32
N LYS A 123 7.48 0.59 -4.54
CA LYS A 123 7.98 0.90 -5.89
C LYS A 123 8.52 -0.32 -6.61
N ILE A 124 9.24 -1.19 -5.89
CA ILE A 124 9.75 -2.45 -6.46
C ILE A 124 8.59 -3.39 -6.76
N ALA A 125 7.61 -3.50 -5.86
CA ALA A 125 6.40 -4.29 -6.07
C ALA A 125 5.57 -3.76 -7.26
N GLU A 126 5.43 -2.44 -7.40
CA GLU A 126 4.77 -1.80 -8.54
C GLU A 126 5.47 -2.16 -9.85
N LEU A 127 6.80 -2.01 -9.91
CA LEU A 127 7.59 -2.35 -11.10
C LEU A 127 7.44 -3.83 -11.46
N TYR A 128 7.51 -4.73 -10.47
CA TYR A 128 7.31 -6.17 -10.68
C TYR A 128 5.96 -6.48 -11.32
N ILE A 129 4.87 -5.86 -10.84
CA ILE A 129 3.53 -6.05 -11.40
C ILE A 129 3.47 -5.53 -12.85
N GLN A 130 4.10 -4.39 -13.14
CA GLN A 130 4.13 -3.81 -14.48
C GLN A 130 4.81 -4.74 -15.50
N VAL A 131 5.93 -5.36 -15.14
CA VAL A 131 6.68 -6.25 -16.05
C VAL A 131 6.13 -7.69 -16.09
N ARG A 132 5.22 -8.05 -15.18
CA ARG A 132 4.57 -9.38 -15.09
C ARG A 132 3.04 -9.26 -15.18
N PRO A 133 2.45 -8.92 -16.35
CA PRO A 133 1.01 -8.65 -16.49
C PRO A 133 0.10 -9.83 -16.10
N LYS A 134 0.58 -11.08 -16.27
CA LYS A 134 -0.17 -12.27 -15.81
C LYS A 134 -0.31 -12.30 -14.27
N ILE A 135 0.77 -11.97 -13.56
CA ILE A 135 0.75 -11.87 -12.10
C ILE A 135 -0.09 -10.66 -11.67
N ALA A 136 -0.01 -9.54 -12.39
CA ALA A 136 -0.87 -8.38 -12.15
C ALA A 136 -2.36 -8.74 -12.18
N GLY A 137 -2.79 -9.50 -13.19
CA GLY A 137 -4.16 -10.01 -13.31
C GLY A 137 -4.56 -10.86 -12.11
N LEU A 138 -3.75 -11.87 -11.78
CA LEU A 138 -4.00 -12.78 -10.66
C LEU A 138 -4.09 -12.05 -9.31
N LEU A 139 -3.19 -11.12 -9.03
CA LEU A 139 -3.20 -10.33 -7.80
C LEU A 139 -4.44 -9.43 -7.74
N THR A 140 -4.81 -8.82 -8.87
CA THR A 140 -6.01 -7.97 -8.97
C THR A 140 -7.28 -8.76 -8.72
N GLU A 141 -7.42 -9.94 -9.33
CA GLU A 141 -8.55 -10.84 -9.11
C GLU A 141 -8.68 -11.22 -7.62
N LYS A 142 -7.58 -11.64 -7.00
CA LYS A 142 -7.56 -11.98 -5.57
C LYS A 142 -7.88 -10.79 -4.66
N LEU A 143 -7.44 -9.58 -5.01
CA LEU A 143 -7.80 -8.36 -4.27
C LEU A 143 -9.29 -8.04 -4.39
N LEU A 144 -9.87 -8.18 -5.58
CA LEU A 144 -11.29 -7.92 -5.84
C LEU A 144 -12.21 -8.94 -5.15
N GLU A 145 -11.82 -10.21 -5.13
CA GLU A 145 -12.56 -11.25 -4.41
C GLU A 145 -12.78 -10.91 -2.93
N ILE A 146 -11.78 -10.30 -2.30
CA ILE A 146 -11.82 -9.93 -0.88
C ILE A 146 -12.73 -8.73 -0.66
N ILE A 147 -12.69 -7.74 -1.56
CA ILE A 147 -13.64 -6.62 -1.49
C ILE A 147 -15.08 -7.14 -1.55
N ASN A 148 -15.33 -8.19 -2.32
CA ASN A 148 -16.65 -8.80 -2.44
C ASN A 148 -17.02 -9.66 -1.22
N LYS A 149 -16.08 -10.44 -0.66
CA LYS A 149 -16.31 -11.31 0.52
C LYS A 149 -16.38 -10.52 1.84
N ASP A 150 -15.55 -9.50 1.99
CA ASP A 150 -15.38 -8.72 3.22
C ASP A 150 -16.00 -7.32 3.16
N LYS A 151 -16.91 -7.05 2.21
CA LYS A 151 -17.63 -5.78 2.12
C LYS A 151 -18.24 -5.36 3.46
N ALA A 152 -18.80 -6.31 4.21
CA ALA A 152 -19.36 -6.07 5.54
C ALA A 152 -18.28 -5.74 6.60
N SER A 153 -17.12 -6.40 6.53
CA SER A 153 -15.98 -6.18 7.44
C SER A 153 -15.26 -4.86 7.16
N LEU A 154 -15.12 -4.48 5.89
CA LEU A 154 -14.63 -3.17 5.46
C LEU A 154 -15.57 -2.04 5.87
N ILE A 155 -16.87 -2.24 5.73
CA ILE A 155 -17.89 -1.29 6.22
C ILE A 155 -17.81 -1.17 7.75
N LYS A 156 -17.59 -2.27 8.49
CA LYS A 156 -17.38 -2.24 9.95
C LYS A 156 -16.10 -1.47 10.33
N LEU A 157 -14.97 -1.78 9.70
CA LEU A 157 -13.68 -1.08 9.93
C LEU A 157 -13.74 0.42 9.64
N LEU A 158 -14.57 0.84 8.68
CA LEU A 158 -14.78 2.26 8.36
C LEU A 158 -15.81 2.94 9.27
N ASN A 159 -16.63 2.17 9.99
CA ASN A 159 -17.71 2.67 10.84
C ASN A 159 -17.42 2.59 12.34
N GLU A 160 -16.31 1.98 12.77
CA GLU A 160 -15.85 2.06 14.16
C GLU A 160 -15.39 3.49 14.46
N LYS A 161 -16.19 4.20 15.26
CA LYS A 161 -15.95 5.54 15.81
C LYS A 161 -15.32 5.47 17.19
#